data_AF-A0A3A3G7G6-F1
#
_entry.id   AF-A0A3A3G7G6-F1
#
_cell.length_a   1.000
_cell.length_b   1.000
_cell.length_c   1.000
_cell.angle_alpha   90.00
_cell.angle_beta   90.00
_cell.angle_gamma   90.00
#
_symmetry.space_group_name_H-M   'P 1'
#
loop_
_entity.id
_entity.type
_entity.pdbx_description
1 polymer ?
#
loop_
_entity_poly.entity_id
_entity_poly.type
_entity_poly.pdbx_seq_one_letter_code
_entity_poly.pdbx_strand_id
1 'polypeptide(L)'
;MDKLYLSKRNIATLLQKLDSVRDGEASACTIIKNDTAHPVYAQTLRRIAVMAIEAQDRYVNGVSPRLQLSRPTLLLLIDRIERQADDAIRIDALEVFAVPDEKYYGDRSEADIAPIGDLSSAFIRNRGKQN
;
A
#
# COMPACT_ATOMS: atom_id res chain seq x y z
N MET A 1 -13.18 2.48 15.10
CA MET A 1 -12.92 1.43 14.11
C MET A 1 -11.81 1.94 13.21
N ASP A 2 -10.79 1.13 12.97
CA ASP A 2 -9.62 1.58 12.25
C ASP A 2 -9.83 1.57 10.74
N LYS A 3 -9.21 2.52 10.04
CA LYS A 3 -9.31 2.67 8.59
C LYS A 3 -7.95 2.61 7.91
N LEU A 4 -7.86 1.79 6.86
CA LEU A 4 -6.72 1.66 5.98
C LEU A 4 -7.14 2.00 4.56
N TYR A 5 -6.49 3.00 3.96
CA TYR A 5 -6.66 3.35 2.55
C TYR A 5 -5.48 2.81 1.74
N LEU A 6 -5.79 2.02 0.71
CA LEU A 6 -4.83 1.48 -0.25
C LEU A 6 -5.11 2.08 -1.63
N SER A 7 -4.13 2.77 -2.20
CA SER A 7 -4.23 3.27 -3.56
C SER A 7 -4.09 2.12 -4.58
N LYS A 8 -4.54 2.32 -5.82
CA LYS A 8 -4.32 1.36 -6.92
C LYS A 8 -2.85 0.97 -7.04
N ARG A 9 -1.93 1.94 -6.98
CA ARG A 9 -0.48 1.70 -6.97
C ARG A 9 -0.04 0.82 -5.80
N ASN A 10 -0.58 1.03 -4.60
CA ASN A 10 -0.22 0.21 -3.44
C ASN A 10 -0.58 -1.27 -3.67
N ILE A 11 -1.77 -1.53 -4.21
CA ILE A 11 -2.26 -2.88 -4.50
C ILE A 11 -1.45 -3.51 -5.65
N ALA A 12 -1.18 -2.75 -6.72
CA ALA A 12 -0.36 -3.21 -7.84
C ALA A 12 1.08 -3.57 -7.41
N THR A 13 1.70 -2.75 -6.55
CA THR A 13 3.04 -3.06 -5.98
C THR A 13 3.01 -4.35 -5.16
N LEU A 14 1.95 -4.60 -4.39
CA LEU A 14 1.80 -5.83 -3.61
C LEU A 14 1.65 -7.06 -4.51
N LEU A 15 0.84 -6.97 -5.56
CA LEU A 15 0.69 -8.03 -6.56
C LEU A 15 2.00 -8.31 -7.30
N GLN A 16 2.68 -7.26 -7.78
CA GLN A 16 3.97 -7.39 -8.45
C GLN A 16 5.01 -8.08 -7.56
N LYS A 17 5.09 -7.69 -6.27
CA LYS A 17 6.00 -8.33 -5.31
C LYS A 17 5.69 -9.80 -5.12
N LEU A 18 4.43 -10.18 -5.15
CA LEU A 18 3.99 -11.57 -5.03
C LEU A 18 4.33 -12.38 -6.29
N ASP A 19 4.18 -11.78 -7.47
CA ASP A 19 4.61 -12.39 -8.74
C ASP A 19 6.12 -12.60 -8.78
N SER A 20 6.93 -11.63 -8.35
CA SER A 20 8.38 -11.77 -8.20
C SER A 20 8.77 -12.99 -7.35
N VAL A 21 8.12 -13.21 -6.20
CA VAL A 21 8.39 -14.39 -5.35
C VAL A 21 8.02 -15.69 -6.05
N ARG A 22 6.90 -15.72 -6.77
CA ARG A 22 6.49 -16.88 -7.57
C ARG A 22 7.51 -17.22 -8.66
N ASP A 23 8.13 -16.19 -9.23
CA ASP A 23 9.15 -16.31 -10.27
C ASP A 23 10.56 -16.62 -9.71
N GLY A 24 10.67 -16.82 -8.39
CA GLY A 24 11.90 -17.22 -7.69
C GLY A 24 12.77 -16.06 -7.21
N GLU A 25 12.29 -14.82 -7.28
CA GLU A 25 13.00 -13.64 -6.81
C GLU A 25 12.79 -13.42 -5.31
N ALA A 26 13.80 -12.81 -4.66
CA ALA A 26 13.70 -12.43 -3.26
C ALA A 26 12.88 -11.14 -3.09
N SER A 27 11.74 -11.23 -2.39
CA SER A 27 10.91 -10.07 -2.06
C SER A 27 10.22 -10.26 -0.71
N ALA A 28 10.09 -9.18 0.06
CA ALA A 28 9.41 -9.20 1.36
C ALA A 28 7.88 -9.16 1.25
N CYS A 29 7.32 -9.08 0.03
CA CYS A 29 5.88 -8.98 -0.24
C CYS A 29 5.14 -7.95 0.62
N THR A 30 5.81 -6.91 1.10
CA THR A 30 5.27 -5.99 2.11
C THR A 30 5.43 -4.55 1.68
N ILE A 31 4.41 -3.74 1.99
CA ILE A 31 4.49 -2.28 1.99
C ILE A 31 4.24 -1.76 3.41
N ILE A 32 4.83 -0.62 3.74
CA ILE A 32 4.57 0.08 5.00
C ILE A 32 3.72 1.30 4.70
N LYS A 33 2.56 1.40 5.33
CA LYS A 33 1.70 2.58 5.27
C LYS A 33 1.85 3.38 6.57
N ASN A 34 2.10 4.67 6.40
CA ASN A 34 2.24 5.66 7.46
C ASN A 34 1.73 6.99 6.90
N ASP A 35 0.41 7.07 6.65
CA ASP A 35 -0.20 8.20 5.97
C ASP A 35 -1.33 8.79 6.83
N THR A 36 -0.95 9.25 8.01
CA THR A 36 -1.86 9.80 9.03
C THR A 36 -2.25 11.25 8.76
N ALA A 37 -1.45 11.97 7.98
CA ALA A 37 -1.66 13.40 7.68
C ALA A 37 -2.35 13.65 6.33
N HIS A 38 -2.87 12.60 5.67
CA HIS A 38 -3.54 12.75 4.39
C HIS A 38 -4.81 13.62 4.55
N PRO A 39 -5.02 14.67 3.72
CA PRO A 39 -6.16 15.57 3.88
C PRO A 39 -7.53 14.88 3.77
N VAL A 40 -7.68 13.98 2.78
CA VAL A 40 -8.94 13.26 2.54
C VAL A 40 -8.95 11.81 3.07
N TYR A 41 -7.83 11.09 2.95
CA TYR A 41 -7.72 9.66 3.25
C TYR A 41 -6.80 9.38 4.45
N ALA A 42 -6.92 10.16 5.52
CA ALA A 42 -6.10 9.99 6.73
C ALA A 42 -6.29 8.60 7.33
N GLN A 43 -5.20 7.86 7.49
CA GLN A 43 -5.22 6.58 8.19
C GLN A 43 -5.36 6.79 9.70
N THR A 44 -6.19 5.97 10.36
CA THR A 44 -6.32 6.02 11.82
C THR A 44 -5.15 5.32 12.51
N LEU A 45 -4.57 4.30 11.86
CA LEU A 45 -3.39 3.61 12.35
C LEU A 45 -2.14 4.42 12.03
N ARG A 46 -1.34 4.70 13.06
CA ARG A 46 -0.08 5.46 12.93
C ARG A 46 0.88 4.82 11.94
N ARG A 47 0.94 3.50 11.92
CA ARG A 47 1.77 2.72 11.01
C ARG A 47 1.21 1.31 10.90
N ILE A 48 1.13 0.79 9.68
CA ILE A 48 0.73 -0.60 9.43
C ILE A 48 1.58 -1.19 8.32
N ALA A 49 2.01 -2.43 8.52
CA ALA A 49 2.63 -3.24 7.47
C ALA A 49 1.53 -4.04 6.75
N VAL A 50 1.46 -3.91 5.43
CA VAL A 50 0.53 -4.67 4.60
C VAL A 50 1.33 -5.66 3.80
N MET A 51 1.05 -6.95 3.98
CA MET A 51 1.79 -8.06 3.39
C MET A 51 0.89 -8.82 2.41
N ALA A 52 1.36 -8.98 1.18
CA ALA A 52 0.78 -9.87 0.19
C ALA A 52 1.20 -11.30 0.46
N ILE A 53 0.23 -12.22 0.42
CA ILE A 53 0.45 -13.65 0.57
C ILE A 53 -0.30 -14.40 -0.54
N GLU A 54 0.17 -15.58 -0.92
CA GLU A 54 -0.66 -16.47 -1.72
C GLU A 54 -1.81 -17.01 -0.87
N ALA A 55 -2.92 -17.41 -1.49
CA ALA A 55 -4.10 -17.86 -0.77
C ALA A 55 -3.85 -19.08 0.13
N GLN A 56 -2.84 -19.89 -0.19
CA GLN A 56 -2.45 -21.08 0.55
C GLN A 56 -1.41 -20.79 1.64
N ASP A 57 -0.76 -19.63 1.59
CA ASP A 57 0.31 -19.28 2.52
C ASP A 57 -0.28 -18.64 3.78
N ARG A 58 -0.10 -19.30 4.92
CA ARG A 58 -0.47 -18.74 6.22
C ARG A 58 0.79 -18.31 6.97
N TYR A 59 1.08 -17.01 6.97
CA TYR A 59 2.19 -16.49 7.79
C TYR A 59 1.77 -16.34 9.25
N VAL A 60 2.62 -16.85 10.15
CA VAL A 60 2.39 -16.91 11.59
C VAL A 60 2.47 -15.51 12.23
N ASN A 61 1.64 -15.29 13.27
CA ASN A 61 1.54 -14.05 14.04
C ASN A 61 2.91 -13.53 14.53
N GLY A 62 3.15 -12.22 14.38
CA GLY A 62 4.32 -11.54 14.91
C GLY A 62 4.02 -10.08 15.25
N VAL A 63 4.63 -9.63 16.35
CA VAL A 63 4.50 -8.42 17.21
C VAL A 63 4.38 -7.03 16.53
N SER A 64 3.62 -6.87 15.45
CA SER A 64 3.32 -5.56 14.86
C SER A 64 1.94 -5.59 14.20
N PRO A 65 1.22 -4.45 14.08
CA PRO A 65 0.03 -4.40 13.26
C PRO A 65 0.42 -4.74 11.81
N ARG A 66 0.13 -5.98 11.43
CA ARG A 66 0.38 -6.56 10.12
C ARG A 66 -0.96 -6.97 9.56
N LEU A 67 -1.35 -6.39 8.44
CA LEU A 67 -2.47 -6.88 7.66
C LEU A 67 -1.93 -7.79 6.57
N GLN A 68 -2.41 -9.02 6.55
CA GLN A 68 -2.13 -9.95 5.47
C GLN A 68 -3.28 -9.88 4.46
N LEU A 69 -2.95 -9.68 3.19
CA LEU A 69 -3.90 -9.67 2.09
C LEU A 69 -3.53 -10.79 1.12
N SER A 70 -4.46 -11.72 0.93
CA SER A 70 -4.29 -12.77 -0.06
C SER A 70 -4.36 -12.21 -1.48
N ARG A 71 -3.74 -12.89 -2.45
CA ARG A 71 -3.89 -12.54 -3.88
C ARG A 71 -5.36 -12.36 -4.31
N PRO A 72 -6.31 -13.27 -3.99
CA PRO A 72 -7.72 -13.04 -4.28
C PRO A 72 -8.27 -11.75 -3.66
N THR A 73 -7.88 -11.41 -2.43
CA THR A 73 -8.29 -10.16 -1.77
C THR A 73 -7.73 -8.94 -2.48
N LEU A 74 -6.46 -8.98 -2.91
CA LEU A 74 -5.83 -7.89 -3.67
C LEU A 74 -6.52 -7.67 -5.02
N LEU A 75 -6.85 -8.75 -5.73
CA LEU A 75 -7.59 -8.67 -7.00
C LEU A 75 -9.01 -8.12 -6.79
N LEU A 76 -9.69 -8.51 -5.71
CA LEU A 76 -11.00 -7.96 -5.36
C LEU A 76 -10.93 -6.44 -5.08
N LEU A 77 -9.85 -5.97 -4.45
CA LEU A 77 -9.64 -4.53 -4.23
C LEU A 77 -9.39 -3.78 -5.55
N ILE A 78 -8.71 -4.39 -6.53
CA ILE A 78 -8.58 -3.81 -7.88
C ILE A 78 -9.93 -3.73 -8.59
N ASP A 79 -10.70 -4.82 -8.61
CA ASP A 79 -12.02 -4.86 -9.24
C ASP A 79 -12.97 -3.80 -8.63
N ARG A 80 -12.88 -3.56 -7.32
CA ARG A 80 -13.61 -2.47 -6.65
C ARG A 80 -13.23 -1.08 -7.15
N ILE A 81 -11.94 -0.82 -7.36
CA ILE A 81 -11.48 0.45 -7.95
C ILE A 81 -12.05 0.61 -9.36
N GLU A 82 -12.02 -0.46 -10.16
CA GLU A 82 -12.52 -0.45 -11.54
C GLU A 82 -14.03 -0.22 -11.62
N ARG A 83 -14.78 -0.76 -10.66
CA ARG A 83 -16.24 -0.54 -10.52
C ARG A 83 -16.58 0.78 -9.82
N GLN A 84 -15.59 1.57 -9.42
CA GLN A 84 -15.78 2.79 -8.62
C GLN A 84 -16.62 2.55 -7.36
N ALA A 85 -16.43 1.39 -6.74
CA ALA A 85 -17.13 1.03 -5.52
C ALA A 85 -16.49 1.78 -4.32
N ASP A 86 -17.28 2.62 -3.65
CA ASP A 86 -16.81 3.41 -2.50
C ASP A 86 -16.96 2.65 -1.16
N ASP A 87 -17.24 1.35 -1.18
CA ASP A 87 -17.44 0.53 0.01
C ASP A 87 -16.14 -0.14 0.51
N ALA A 88 -16.04 -0.30 1.84
CA ALA A 88 -14.90 -0.95 2.47
C ALA A 88 -15.06 -2.48 2.51
N ILE A 89 -13.92 -3.17 2.47
CA ILE A 89 -13.84 -4.57 2.92
C ILE A 89 -13.51 -4.57 4.41
N ARG A 90 -14.25 -5.36 5.19
CA ARG A 90 -13.98 -5.56 6.62
C ARG A 90 -13.09 -6.77 6.82
N ILE A 91 -11.97 -6.57 7.50
CA ILE A 91 -11.05 -7.62 7.93
C ILE A 91 -10.86 -7.42 9.43
N ASP A 92 -11.42 -8.33 10.23
CA ASP A 92 -11.50 -8.21 11.69
C ASP A 92 -12.09 -6.84 12.12
N ALA A 93 -11.30 -6.01 12.81
CA ALA A 93 -11.69 -4.68 13.28
C ALA A 93 -11.23 -3.53 12.34
N LEU A 94 -10.68 -3.86 11.16
CA LEU A 94 -10.11 -2.91 10.21
C LEU A 94 -10.99 -2.78 8.95
N GLU A 95 -11.31 -1.55 8.59
CA GLU A 95 -11.94 -1.22 7.30
C GLU A 95 -10.87 -0.87 6.26
N VAL A 96 -10.84 -1.63 5.17
CA VAL A 96 -9.89 -1.45 4.07
C VAL A 96 -10.62 -0.86 2.87
N PHE A 97 -10.19 0.33 2.46
CA PHE A 97 -10.72 1.06 1.31
C PHE A 97 -9.74 1.01 0.16
N ALA A 98 -10.23 0.67 -1.03
CA ALA A 98 -9.47 0.72 -2.27
C ALA A 98 -9.75 2.07 -2.95
N VAL A 99 -8.70 2.83 -3.25
CA VAL A 99 -8.84 4.21 -3.77
C VAL A 99 -8.12 4.32 -5.12
N PRO A 100 -8.77 4.85 -6.18
CA PRO A 100 -8.09 5.20 -7.42
C PRO A 100 -6.92 6.15 -7.16
N ASP A 101 -5.83 6.02 -7.92
CA ASP A 101 -4.64 6.87 -7.72
C ASP A 101 -4.96 8.35 -7.96
N GLU A 102 -5.86 8.65 -8.91
CA GLU A 102 -6.30 10.00 -9.24
C GLU A 102 -7.00 10.68 -8.06
N LYS A 103 -7.75 9.89 -7.26
CA LYS A 103 -8.37 10.38 -6.03
C LYS A 103 -7.35 10.46 -4.90
N TYR A 104 -6.53 9.41 -4.73
CA TYR A 104 -5.60 9.31 -3.59
C TYR A 104 -4.46 10.35 -3.66
N TYR A 105 -3.94 10.65 -4.85
CA TYR A 105 -2.85 11.60 -5.02
C TYR A 105 -3.30 12.95 -5.61
N GLY A 106 -4.59 13.13 -5.89
CA GLY A 106 -5.11 14.32 -6.57
C GLY A 106 -4.87 15.63 -5.82
N ASP A 107 -4.86 15.60 -4.49
CA ASP A 107 -4.64 16.77 -3.64
C ASP A 107 -3.18 16.96 -3.19
N ARG A 108 -2.26 16.16 -3.75
CA ARG A 108 -0.84 16.17 -3.38
C ARG A 108 -0.02 16.88 -4.45
N SER A 109 0.93 17.72 -4.03
CA SER A 109 1.91 18.28 -4.95
C SER A 109 2.79 17.15 -5.52
N GLU A 110 3.33 17.27 -6.74
CA GLU A 110 4.23 16.24 -7.32
C GLU A 110 5.38 15.84 -6.39
N ALA A 111 5.81 16.75 -5.50
CA ALA A 111 6.83 16.50 -4.49
C ALA A 111 6.41 15.50 -3.40
N ASP A 112 5.11 15.36 -3.14
CA ASP A 112 4.51 14.48 -2.13
C ASP A 112 4.08 13.10 -2.70
N ILE A 113 4.16 12.93 -4.03
CA ILE A 113 3.79 11.71 -4.76
C ILE A 113 5.02 10.79 -4.96
N ALA A 114 6.23 11.31 -4.77
CA ALA A 114 7.46 10.54 -4.87
C ALA A 114 7.46 9.38 -3.85
N PRO A 115 7.73 8.13 -4.27
CA PRO A 115 7.75 6.99 -3.37
C PRO A 115 8.80 7.20 -2.28
N ILE A 116 8.35 7.33 -1.02
CA ILE A 116 9.23 7.29 0.15
C ILE A 116 9.76 5.85 0.27
N GLY A 117 10.85 5.58 -0.41
CA GLY A 117 11.42 4.24 -0.53
C GLY A 117 12.40 4.08 -1.68
N ASP A 118 12.40 4.98 -2.67
CA ASP A 118 13.45 4.98 -3.69
C ASP A 118 14.65 5.81 -3.22
N LEU A 119 15.58 5.14 -2.54
CA LEU A 119 16.85 5.74 -2.10
C LEU A 119 17.62 6.40 -3.26
N SER A 120 17.37 6.04 -4.52
CA SER A 120 18.04 6.67 -5.68
C SER A 120 17.66 8.15 -5.84
N SER A 121 16.40 8.51 -5.55
CA SER A 121 15.89 9.87 -5.70
C SER A 121 16.38 10.84 -4.60
N ALA A 122 16.78 10.31 -3.44
CA ALA A 122 17.42 11.08 -2.38
C ALA A 122 18.88 11.46 -2.70
N PHE A 123 19.59 10.65 -3.50
CA PHE A 123 20.98 10.92 -3.89
C PHE A 123 21.11 12.03 -4.94
N ILE A 124 20.12 12.22 -5.81
CA ILE A 124 20.19 13.22 -6.90
C ILE A 124 19.89 14.63 -6.37
N ARG A 125 19.04 14.78 -5.35
CA ARG A 125 18.64 16.10 -4.82
C ARG A 125 19.76 16.87 -4.10
N ASN A 126 20.80 16.20 -3.59
CA ASN A 126 21.86 16.86 -2.82
C ASN A 126 23.11 17.27 -3.63
N ARG A 127 23.15 17.08 -4.96
CA ARG A 127 24.29 17.51 -5.79
C ARG A 127 24.14 18.88 -6.46
N GLY A 128 22.98 19.53 -6.35
CA GLY A 128 22.69 20.79 -7.05
C GLY A 128 22.83 22.08 -6.24
N LYS A 129 23.24 22.03 -4.97
CA LYS A 129 23.43 23.22 -4.12
C LYS A 129 24.85 23.33 -3.56
N GLN A 130 25.84 23.26 -4.42
CA GLN A 130 27.14 23.89 -4.19
C GLN A 130 27.68 24.37 -5.53
N ASN A 131 27.41 25.65 -5.83
CA ASN A 131 28.34 26.65 -6.36
C ASN A 131 27.57 27.95 -6.62
#